data_AF-A0A9E0M7H7-F1
#
_entry.id   AF-A0A9E0M7H7-F1
#
_cell.length_a   1.000
_cell.length_b   1.000
_cell.length_c   1.000
_cell.angle_alpha   90.00
_cell.angle_beta   90.00
_cell.angle_gamma   90.00
#
_symmetry.space_group_name_H-M   'P 1'
#
loop_
_entity.id
_entity.type
_entity.pdbx_description
1 polymer ?
#
loop_
_entity_poly.entity_id
_entity_poly.type
_entity_poly.pdbx_seq_one_letter_code
_entity_poly.pdbx_strand_id
1 'polypeptide(L)' 'MPAAKNRGIAKPSAATLLDGNLLIALVDEAHVHHVQARSWFLNLPGGFATCPITQGTLLRLMMRVSGLGAEQATAVL' A
#
# COMPACT_ATOMS: atom_id res chain seq x y z
N MET A 1 -23.65 39.69 -11.03
CA MET A 1 -22.86 38.66 -11.76
C MET A 1 -21.68 38.26 -10.87
N PRO A 2 -21.70 37.13 -10.13
CA PRO A 2 -20.50 36.69 -9.41
C PRO A 2 -19.61 35.87 -10.35
N ALA A 3 -18.32 36.22 -10.38
CA ALA A 3 -17.30 35.57 -11.18
C ALA A 3 -17.03 34.13 -10.69
N ALA A 4 -16.96 33.20 -11.64
CA ALA A 4 -16.58 31.81 -11.39
C ALA A 4 -15.12 31.75 -10.89
N LYS A 5 -14.92 31.32 -9.63
CA LYS A 5 -13.60 31.01 -9.09
C LYS A 5 -13.05 29.78 -9.81
N ASN A 6 -12.03 29.99 -10.63
CA ASN A 6 -11.28 28.95 -11.31
C ASN A 6 -10.50 28.14 -10.25
N ARG A 7 -11.09 27.06 -9.73
CA ARG A 7 -10.38 26.11 -8.86
C ARG A 7 -9.46 25.29 -9.76
N GLY A 8 -8.22 25.75 -9.89
CA GLY A 8 -7.17 24.94 -10.49
C GLY A 8 -7.08 23.62 -9.71
N ILE A 9 -7.47 22.51 -10.34
CA ILE A 9 -7.26 21.18 -9.78
C ILE A 9 -5.74 20.97 -9.82
N ALA A 10 -5.08 21.07 -8.66
CA ALA A 10 -3.68 20.75 -8.55
C ALA A 10 -3.48 19.32 -9.07
N LYS A 11 -2.54 19.13 -10.01
CA LYS A 11 -2.16 17.78 -10.45
C LYS A 11 -1.66 17.02 -9.21
N PRO A 12 -2.28 15.89 -8.83
CA PRO A 12 -1.75 15.10 -7.72
C PRO A 12 -0.31 14.70 -8.06
N SER A 13 0.59 14.84 -7.10
CA SER A 13 1.92 14.24 -7.20
C SER A 13 1.72 12.75 -7.49
N ALA A 14 2.36 12.23 -8.55
CA ALA A 14 2.14 10.86 -8.99
C ALA A 14 2.50 9.87 -7.86
N ALA A 15 1.48 9.25 -7.27
CA ALA A 15 1.67 8.20 -6.26
C ALA A 15 1.93 6.86 -6.95
N THR A 16 2.81 6.04 -6.38
CA THR A 16 3.06 4.69 -6.89
C THR A 16 1.97 3.73 -6.40
N LEU A 17 1.28 3.06 -7.31
CA LEU A 17 0.32 2.03 -6.96
C LEU A 17 1.06 0.74 -6.61
N LEU A 18 0.90 0.27 -5.37
CA LEU A 18 1.50 -0.99 -4.93
C LEU A 18 0.61 -2.17 -5.31
N ASP A 19 1.22 -3.32 -5.57
CA ASP A 19 0.54 -4.59 -5.77
C ASP A 19 0.63 -5.51 -4.54
N GLY A 20 -0.07 -6.65 -4.58
CA GLY A 20 -0.07 -7.61 -3.49
C GLY A 20 1.28 -8.28 -3.24
N ASN A 21 2.09 -8.50 -4.28
CA ASN A 21 3.38 -9.18 -4.15
C ASN A 21 4.38 -8.31 -3.39
N LEU A 22 4.38 -7.00 -3.67
CA LEU A 22 5.20 -6.05 -2.95
C LEU A 22 4.77 -5.95 -1.48
N LEU A 23 3.46 -5.91 -1.19
CA LEU A 23 2.98 -5.90 0.20
C LEU A 23 3.40 -7.18 0.95
N ILE A 24 3.33 -8.34 0.31
CA ILE A 24 3.82 -9.61 0.89
C ILE A 24 5.32 -9.51 1.18
N ALA A 25 6.11 -9.09 0.19
CA ALA A 25 7.56 -8.97 0.33
C ALA A 25 7.96 -7.96 1.43
N LEU A 26 7.19 -6.89 1.64
CA LEU A 26 7.45 -5.90 2.69
C LEU A 26 7.25 -6.45 4.11
N VAL A 27 6.36 -7.43 4.27
CA VAL A 27 5.97 -7.96 5.59
C VAL A 27 6.67 -9.27 5.91
N ASP A 28 6.74 -10.20 4.97
CA ASP A 28 7.30 -11.52 5.21
C ASP A 28 8.83 -11.46 5.17
N GLU A 29 9.46 -11.55 6.33
CA GLU A 29 10.93 -11.53 6.47
C GLU A 29 11.61 -12.72 5.77
N ALA A 30 10.89 -13.84 5.59
CA ALA A 30 11.40 -15.01 4.87
C ALA A 30 11.25 -14.88 3.34
N HIS A 31 10.59 -13.84 2.84
CA HIS A 31 10.40 -13.63 1.42
C HIS A 31 11.73 -13.28 0.74
N VAL A 32 12.06 -13.95 -0.37
CA VAL A 32 13.33 -13.76 -1.11
C VAL A 32 13.59 -12.31 -1.52
N HIS A 33 12.53 -11.52 -1.68
CA HIS A 33 12.61 -10.10 -2.04
C HIS A 33 12.47 -9.12 -0.86
N HIS A 34 12.47 -9.60 0.39
CA HIS A 34 12.20 -8.75 1.56
C HIS A 34 13.13 -7.53 1.64
N VAL A 35 14.44 -7.78 1.54
CA VAL A 35 15.47 -6.74 1.62
C VAL A 35 15.32 -5.74 0.47
N GLN A 36 15.14 -6.22 -0.76
CA GLN A 36 15.00 -5.36 -1.94
C GLN A 36 13.72 -4.53 -1.89
N ALA A 37 12.60 -5.14 -1.49
CA ALA A 37 11.31 -4.47 -1.35
C ALA A 37 11.37 -3.35 -0.32
N ARG A 38 11.95 -3.61 0.87
CA ARG A 38 12.14 -2.58 1.90
C ARG A 38 13.05 -1.46 1.44
N SER A 39 14.18 -1.79 0.82
CA SER A 39 15.10 -0.78 0.28
C SER A 39 14.40 0.09 -0.76
N TRP A 40 13.65 -0.50 -1.68
CA TRP A 40 12.89 0.25 -2.69
C TRP A 40 11.82 1.13 -2.05
N PHE A 41 11.04 0.61 -1.12
CA PHE A 41 9.92 1.32 -0.50
C PHE A 41 10.39 2.52 0.35
N LEU A 42 11.50 2.38 1.07
CA LEU A 42 12.10 3.47 1.85
C LEU A 42 12.65 4.61 0.98
N ASN A 43 12.98 4.31 -0.28
CA ASN A 43 13.50 5.29 -1.25
C ASN A 43 12.42 5.76 -2.24
N LEU A 44 11.14 5.41 -2.03
CA LEU A 44 10.06 5.75 -2.94
C LEU A 44 9.86 7.27 -2.99
N PRO A 45 10.04 7.93 -4.15
CA PRO A 45 9.76 9.34 -4.27
C PRO A 45 8.24 9.57 -4.25
N GLY A 46 7.77 10.42 -3.33
CA GLY A 46 6.35 10.74 -3.19
C GLY A 46 5.59 9.74 -2.33
N GLY A 47 4.27 9.67 -2.54
CA GLY A 47 3.39 8.77 -1.81
C GLY A 47 3.16 7.45 -2.56
N PHE A 48 2.48 6.53 -1.88
CA PHE A 48 1.97 5.32 -2.50
C PHE A 48 0.44 5.25 -2.40
N ALA A 49 -0.15 4.41 -3.24
CA ALA A 49 -1.56 4.06 -3.19
C ALA A 49 -1.71 2.55 -3.19
N THR A 50 -2.86 2.07 -2.72
CA THR A 50 -3.30 0.67 -2.82
C THR A 50 -4.74 0.63 -3.31
N CYS A 51 -5.26 -0.57 -3.53
CA CYS A 51 -6.69 -0.79 -3.79
C CYS A 51 -7.23 -1.90 -2.88
N PRO A 52 -8.56 -2.03 -2.70
CA PRO A 52 -9.14 -3.06 -1.83
C PRO A 52 -8.70 -4.49 -2.15
N ILE A 53 -8.47 -4.82 -3.42
CA ILE A 53 -8.00 -6.14 -3.84
C ILE A 53 -6.54 -6.37 -3.40
N THR A 54 -5.67 -5.36 -3.56
CA THR A 54 -4.28 -5.41 -3.08
C THR A 54 -4.24 -5.52 -1.56
N GLN A 55 -5.02 -4.71 -0.83
CA GLN A 55 -5.13 -4.76 0.63
C GLN A 55 -5.61 -6.15 1.12
N GLY A 56 -6.59 -6.74 0.44
CA GLY A 56 -7.07 -8.09 0.73
C GLY A 56 -6.01 -9.20 0.53
N THR A 57 -4.94 -8.94 -0.22
CA THR A 57 -3.79 -9.86 -0.30
C THR A 57 -2.99 -9.88 0.99
N LEU A 58 -2.72 -8.70 1.56
CA LEU A 58 -2.04 -8.56 2.83
C LEU A 58 -2.84 -9.18 3.99
N LEU A 59 -4.16 -8.93 4.04
CA LEU A 59 -5.04 -9.53 5.05
C LEU A 59 -4.97 -11.06 5.03
N ARG A 60 -5.04 -11.67 3.84
CA ARG A 60 -4.97 -13.13 3.69
C ARG A 60 -3.62 -13.70 4.12
N LEU A 61 -2.52 -12.96 3.91
CA LEU A 61 -1.20 -13.35 4.40
C LEU A 61 -1.18 -13.34 5.94
N MET A 62 -1.64 -12.25 6.56
CA MET A 62 -1.66 -12.10 8.02
C MET A 62 -2.47 -13.18 8.72
N MET A 63 -3.63 -13.53 8.16
CA MET A 63 -4.47 -14.61 8.69
C MET A 63 -3.81 -15.99 8.55
N ARG A 64 -3.00 -16.20 7.50
CA ARG A 64 -2.34 -17.49 7.23
C ARG A 64 -1.05 -17.69 8.02
N VAL A 65 -0.19 -16.68 8.04
CA VAL A 65 1.18 -16.79 8.57
C VAL A 65 1.24 -16.40 10.04
N SER A 66 0.51 -15.35 10.43
CA SER A 66 0.54 -14.82 11.80
C SER A 66 -0.55 -15.39 12.70
N GLY A 67 -1.46 -16.20 12.15
CA GLY A 67 -2.61 -16.76 12.88
C GLY A 67 -3.62 -15.71 13.37
N LEU A 68 -3.57 -14.49 12.80
CA LEU A 68 -4.46 -13.40 13.20
C LEU A 68 -5.90 -13.70 12.77
N GLY A 69 -6.85 -13.44 13.66
CA GLY A 69 -8.26 -13.41 13.32
C GLY A 69 -8.58 -12.24 12.38
N ALA A 70 -9.74 -12.30 11.72
CA ALA A 70 -10.15 -11.29 10.72
C ALA A 70 -10.16 -9.86 11.29
N GLU A 71 -10.58 -9.70 12.55
CA GLU A 71 -10.57 -8.40 13.24
C GLU A 71 -9.15 -7.85 13.40
N GLN A 72 -8.22 -8.68 13.90
CA GLN A 72 -6.83 -8.27 14.08
C GLN A 72 -6.11 -8.00 12.75
N ALA A 73 -6.42 -8.78 11.71
CA ALA A 73 -5.86 -8.56 10.38
C ALA A 73 -6.30 -7.22 9.80
N THR A 74 -7.57 -6.83 10.00
CA THR A 74 -8.11 -5.57 9.43
C THR A 74 -7.44 -4.33 10.02
N ALA A 75 -6.94 -4.40 11.26
CA ALA A 75 -6.20 -3.31 11.91
C ALA A 75 -4.84 -2.97 11.25
N VAL A 76 -4.38 -3.78 10.29
CA VAL A 76 -3.13 -3.57 9.54
C VAL A 76 -3.32 -2.63 8.33
N LEU A 77 -4.57 -2.41 7.89
CA LEU A 77 -4.91 -1.51 6.78
C LEU A 77 -5.12 -0.08 7.27
#